data_AF-A0A376BB37-F1
#
_entry.id   AF-A0A376BB37-F1
#
_cell.length_a   1.000
_cell.length_b   1.000
_cell.length_c   1.000
_cell.angle_alpha   90.00
_cell.angle_beta   90.00
_cell.angle_gamma   90.00
#
_symmetry.space_group_name_H-M   'P 1'
#
loop_
_entity.id
_entity.type
_entity.pdbx_description
1 polymer ?
#
loop_
_entity_poly.entity_id
_entity_poly.type
_entity_poly.pdbx_seq_one_letter_code
_entity_poly.pdbx_strand_id
1 'polypeptide(L)'
;MMHRFQAVARRSIKTLHTPIITIKNDPAKRLDLLFYLNTLNKVLTSAQYNNTILYENRYKHIPEMITSKDSYKLHRLIEVMVENWEKKEILSKSTDPQTKLGKIGLRIFLDICANFNKDIDYLLATTLAVELLKIYVKIPTKETVDAIENVLTRMSVFLSENKLMLDLTSRASIDNICRKLFSKENSDVVIKTLEKLDYKLVSSDLVRVVRGKKFTTELEVNKGWKYYGGIKDNNPAYLRSLGISESSRNKLISLDETALVLFIDDKVLRDANKILPTLHYCNKEDKSLVIFINGDVKGDALNAISIHNNKSSRQNKKSKILIFNYVPGDHRGLEMTENYDFIKFCKLPKGSGSIYSQKFSEYVPSKITKDLYFGEIESVKATTLEAFLYNENDINGNECLRTTVTVHIGGSSELEIDQKRVELDTIFNDFLASALSDGVLPTYGVSLVKALSCINNVNKPLFIPIFAELMENSIKNVYKIDKFTASARVAKTLLLGDSTAMKNSETSNFGTAYLNDTFKKINMFEVGLLEPWKKIDNTLKAILSFIKMATTCDYFVTKVYKDRVK
;
A
#
# COMPACT_ATOMS: atom_id res chain seq x y z
N MET A 1 -8.08 -26.12 33.89
CA MET A 1 -7.84 -27.37 33.14
C MET A 1 -8.53 -27.25 31.78
N MET A 2 -7.91 -26.53 30.82
CA MET A 2 -8.45 -26.27 29.48
C MET A 2 -7.50 -26.93 28.47
N HIS A 3 -7.89 -28.09 27.95
CA HIS A 3 -7.14 -28.74 26.88
C HIS A 3 -7.23 -27.87 25.61
N ARG A 4 -6.09 -27.26 25.24
CA ARG A 4 -5.86 -26.66 23.93
C ARG A 4 -5.95 -27.75 22.86
N PHE A 5 -7.09 -27.85 22.16
CA PHE A 5 -7.14 -28.53 20.88
C PHE A 5 -6.38 -27.71 19.85
N GLN A 6 -5.09 -28.00 19.66
CA GLN A 6 -4.37 -27.63 18.44
C GLN A 6 -4.89 -28.50 17.30
N ALA A 7 -5.87 -27.99 16.55
CA ALA A 7 -6.22 -28.56 15.25
C ALA A 7 -5.05 -28.33 14.28
N VAL A 8 -4.10 -29.25 14.27
CA VAL A 8 -2.99 -29.26 13.30
C VAL A 8 -3.55 -29.64 11.93
N ALA A 9 -3.69 -28.65 11.05
CA ALA A 9 -4.06 -28.85 9.66
C ALA A 9 -2.95 -29.61 8.91
N ARG A 10 -3.07 -30.94 8.78
CA ARG A 10 -2.24 -31.70 7.84
C ARG A 10 -2.76 -31.46 6.42
N ARG A 11 -1.90 -30.91 5.55
CA ARG A 11 -2.11 -30.87 4.10
C ARG A 11 -2.11 -32.32 3.57
N SER A 12 -3.27 -32.92 3.44
CA SER A 12 -3.41 -34.15 2.65
C SER A 12 -4.48 -33.94 1.59
N ILE A 13 -4.04 -33.79 0.33
CA ILE A 13 -4.88 -33.93 -0.85
C ILE A 13 -5.16 -35.43 -0.98
N LYS A 14 -6.14 -35.94 -0.23
CA LYS A 14 -6.69 -37.28 -0.50
C LYS A 14 -7.85 -37.10 -1.49
N THR A 15 -7.63 -37.62 -2.69
CA THR A 15 -8.30 -37.36 -3.96
C THR A 15 -9.77 -37.80 -4.06
N LEU A 16 -10.33 -38.54 -3.09
CA LEU A 16 -11.69 -39.12 -3.18
C LEU A 16 -12.82 -38.30 -2.54
N HIS A 17 -12.51 -37.27 -1.73
CA HIS A 17 -13.53 -36.54 -0.96
C HIS A 17 -13.44 -35.01 -1.09
N THR A 18 -12.74 -34.51 -2.11
CA THR A 18 -12.65 -33.07 -2.36
C THR A 18 -13.93 -32.63 -3.09
N PRO A 19 -14.82 -31.84 -2.46
CA PRO A 19 -16.02 -31.35 -3.13
C PRO A 19 -15.63 -30.42 -4.28
N ILE A 20 -16.06 -30.81 -5.48
CA ILE A 20 -15.99 -30.00 -6.69
C ILE A 20 -17.36 -29.34 -6.84
N ILE A 21 -17.39 -28.01 -6.76
CA ILE A 21 -18.60 -27.23 -6.92
C ILE A 21 -18.63 -26.73 -8.36
N THR A 22 -19.65 -27.16 -9.11
CA THR A 22 -19.85 -26.75 -10.51
C THR A 22 -20.86 -25.61 -10.58
N ILE A 23 -20.48 -24.50 -11.22
CA ILE A 23 -21.26 -23.25 -11.29
C ILE A 23 -21.79 -22.97 -12.71
N LYS A 24 -21.28 -23.67 -13.73
CA LYS A 24 -21.54 -23.43 -15.16
C LYS A 24 -23.00 -23.10 -15.53
N ASN A 25 -23.97 -23.82 -14.95
CA ASN A 25 -25.40 -23.66 -15.25
C ASN A 25 -26.25 -23.25 -14.03
N ASP A 26 -25.62 -22.84 -12.92
CA ASP A 26 -26.32 -22.54 -11.66
C ASP A 26 -26.07 -21.09 -11.22
N PRO A 27 -26.95 -20.14 -11.62
CA PRO A 27 -26.80 -18.73 -11.28
C PRO A 27 -26.87 -18.48 -9.78
N ALA A 28 -27.59 -19.32 -9.02
CA ALA A 28 -27.70 -19.18 -7.56
C ALA A 28 -26.36 -19.46 -6.88
N LYS A 29 -25.65 -20.52 -7.29
CA LYS A 29 -24.29 -20.81 -6.79
C LYS A 29 -23.28 -19.72 -7.15
N ARG A 30 -23.47 -19.02 -8.27
CA ARG A 30 -22.60 -17.89 -8.63
C ARG A 30 -22.82 -16.69 -7.69
N LEU A 31 -24.04 -16.47 -7.20
CA LEU A 31 -24.32 -15.47 -6.17
C LEU A 31 -23.71 -15.81 -4.82
N ASP A 32 -23.50 -17.10 -4.52
CA ASP A 32 -22.85 -17.51 -3.28
C ASP A 32 -21.41 -17.00 -3.18
N LEU A 33 -20.71 -16.77 -4.31
CA LEU A 33 -19.41 -16.09 -4.32
C LEU A 33 -19.47 -14.68 -3.69
N LEU A 34 -20.63 -14.03 -3.76
CA LEU A 34 -20.87 -12.71 -3.18
C LEU A 34 -21.30 -12.76 -1.72
N PHE A 35 -21.50 -13.92 -1.09
CA PHE A 35 -22.08 -13.99 0.26
C PHE A 35 -21.30 -13.15 1.29
N TYR A 36 -20.01 -13.43 1.48
CA TYR A 36 -19.19 -12.64 2.41
C TYR A 36 -18.83 -11.26 1.87
N LEU A 37 -18.77 -11.10 0.54
CA LEU A 37 -18.50 -9.81 -0.10
C LEU A 37 -19.66 -8.83 0.13
N ASN A 38 -20.91 -9.31 0.12
CA ASN A 38 -22.10 -8.56 0.50
C ASN A 38 -22.09 -8.19 1.99
N THR A 39 -21.72 -9.12 2.87
CA THR A 39 -21.56 -8.82 4.30
C THR A 39 -20.52 -7.74 4.51
N LEU A 40 -19.38 -7.85 3.83
CA LEU A 40 -18.31 -6.86 3.89
C LEU A 40 -18.80 -5.51 3.36
N ASN A 41 -19.50 -5.50 2.22
CA ASN A 41 -20.02 -4.27 1.63
C ASN A 41 -20.99 -3.53 2.58
N LYS A 42 -21.87 -4.26 3.27
CA LYS A 42 -22.78 -3.69 4.28
C LYS A 42 -22.02 -3.05 5.45
N VAL A 43 -20.93 -3.69 5.89
CA VAL A 43 -20.07 -3.15 6.94
C VAL A 43 -19.37 -1.89 6.45
N LEU A 44 -18.73 -1.94 5.27
CA LEU A 44 -18.01 -0.78 4.73
C LEU A 44 -18.93 0.41 4.44
N THR A 45 -20.10 0.18 3.84
CA THR A 45 -21.11 1.23 3.60
C THR A 45 -21.62 1.85 4.89
N SER A 46 -21.70 1.08 5.98
CA SER A 46 -22.03 1.63 7.30
C SER A 46 -20.92 2.49 7.91
N ALA A 47 -19.67 2.35 7.47
CA ALA A 47 -18.51 3.14 7.90
C ALA A 47 -18.29 4.42 7.07
N GLN A 48 -19.14 4.66 6.06
CA GLN A 48 -18.88 5.67 5.05
C GLN A 48 -19.00 7.10 5.60
N TYR A 49 -17.97 7.90 5.32
CA TYR A 49 -17.80 9.31 5.68
C TYR A 49 -17.97 9.61 7.17
N ASN A 50 -19.14 10.14 7.56
CA ASN A 50 -19.40 10.64 8.90
C ASN A 50 -19.90 9.54 9.86
N ASN A 51 -20.11 8.33 9.36
CA ASN A 51 -20.47 7.19 10.18
C ASN A 51 -19.22 6.48 10.71
N THR A 52 -19.36 5.86 11.88
CA THR A 52 -18.26 5.19 12.59
C THR A 52 -18.64 3.75 12.90
N ILE A 53 -17.68 2.84 12.75
CA ILE A 53 -17.77 1.48 13.24
C ILE A 53 -17.06 1.41 14.58
N LEU A 54 -17.77 0.91 15.59
CA LEU A 54 -17.16 0.51 16.86
C LEU A 54 -16.60 -0.91 16.71
N TYR A 55 -15.29 -1.05 16.83
CA TYR A 55 -14.59 -2.32 16.69
C TYR A 55 -13.82 -2.68 17.96
N GLU A 56 -14.15 -3.82 18.56
CA GLU A 56 -13.42 -4.37 19.70
C GLU A 56 -12.41 -5.43 19.23
N ASN A 57 -11.14 -5.20 19.52
CA ASN A 57 -10.07 -6.14 19.19
C ASN A 57 -9.95 -7.18 20.31
N ARG A 58 -9.75 -8.46 19.97
CA ARG A 58 -9.56 -9.56 20.93
C ARG A 58 -8.49 -9.30 22.00
N TYR A 59 -7.50 -8.48 21.70
CA TYR A 59 -6.35 -8.21 22.59
C TYR A 59 -6.34 -6.80 23.19
N LYS A 60 -7.33 -5.96 22.88
CA LYS A 60 -7.44 -4.62 23.46
C LYS A 60 -8.79 -4.48 24.16
N HIS A 61 -8.76 -4.13 25.45
CA HIS A 61 -9.97 -3.92 26.25
C HIS A 61 -10.73 -2.61 25.92
N ILE A 62 -10.17 -1.76 25.06
CA ILE A 62 -10.79 -0.49 24.65
C ILE A 62 -11.21 -0.63 23.18
N PRO A 63 -12.51 -0.48 22.87
CA PRO A 63 -12.99 -0.53 21.50
C PRO A 63 -12.49 0.70 20.71
N GLU A 64 -12.15 0.48 19.45
CA GLU A 64 -11.64 1.50 18.53
C GLU A 64 -12.78 1.98 17.63
N MET A 65 -12.85 3.29 17.40
CA MET A 65 -13.75 3.88 16.39
C MET A 65 -13.03 3.96 15.05
N ILE A 66 -13.64 3.37 14.02
CA ILE A 66 -13.09 3.32 12.65
C ILE A 66 -14.04 4.07 11.72
N THR A 67 -13.48 4.95 10.89
CA THR A 67 -14.19 5.70 9.83
C THR A 67 -13.62 5.35 8.46
N SER A 68 -14.35 5.64 7.39
CA SER A 68 -13.85 5.44 6.02
C SER A 68 -12.68 6.35 5.65
N LYS A 69 -12.41 7.42 6.42
CA LYS A 69 -11.28 8.33 6.19
C LYS A 69 -9.94 7.67 6.55
N ASP A 70 -9.95 6.70 7.47
CA ASP A 70 -8.75 5.97 7.89
C ASP A 70 -8.61 4.68 7.08
N SER A 71 -7.99 4.81 5.90
CA SER A 71 -7.73 3.71 4.95
C SER A 71 -7.03 2.52 5.62
N TYR A 72 -6.07 2.80 6.51
CA TYR A 72 -5.28 1.80 7.20
C TYR A 72 -6.10 1.02 8.24
N LYS A 73 -6.82 1.70 9.15
CA LYS A 73 -7.65 1.00 10.15
C LYS A 73 -8.76 0.20 9.48
N LEU A 74 -9.34 0.73 8.40
CA LEU A 74 -10.35 0.04 7.62
C LEU A 74 -9.77 -1.23 6.99
N HIS A 75 -8.60 -1.16 6.35
CA HIS A 75 -7.93 -2.32 5.78
C HIS A 75 -7.63 -3.39 6.84
N ARG A 76 -7.13 -2.98 8.00
CA ARG A 76 -6.87 -3.89 9.12
C ARG A 76 -8.16 -4.55 9.64
N LEU A 77 -9.27 -3.81 9.69
CA LEU A 77 -10.58 -4.36 10.03
C LEU A 77 -10.96 -5.47 9.04
N ILE A 78 -10.79 -5.23 7.73
CA ILE A 78 -11.06 -6.21 6.68
C ILE A 78 -10.22 -7.48 6.89
N GLU A 79 -8.91 -7.35 7.10
CA GLU A 79 -8.01 -8.50 7.34
C GLU A 79 -8.45 -9.32 8.56
N VAL A 80 -8.73 -8.66 9.69
CA VAL A 80 -9.14 -9.35 10.91
C VAL A 80 -10.52 -9.99 10.76
N MET A 81 -11.45 -9.36 10.05
CA MET A 81 -12.76 -9.94 9.74
C MET A 81 -12.62 -11.20 8.90
N VAL A 82 -11.77 -11.18 7.86
CA VAL A 82 -11.47 -12.33 7.02
C VAL A 82 -10.90 -13.46 7.86
N GLU A 83 -9.83 -13.20 8.63
CA GLU A 83 -9.24 -14.20 9.53
C GLU A 83 -10.26 -14.80 10.51
N ASN A 84 -11.15 -13.97 11.05
CA ASN A 84 -12.19 -14.42 11.96
C ASN A 84 -13.19 -15.34 11.27
N TRP A 85 -13.58 -15.04 10.03
CA TRP A 85 -14.43 -15.92 9.22
C TRP A 85 -13.73 -17.24 8.91
N GLU A 86 -12.43 -17.22 8.60
CA GLU A 86 -11.66 -18.44 8.38
C GLU A 86 -11.54 -19.30 9.64
N LYS A 87 -11.28 -18.67 10.80
CA LYS A 87 -11.20 -19.36 12.09
C LYS A 87 -12.56 -19.99 12.45
N LYS A 88 -13.66 -19.26 12.23
CA LYS A 88 -15.01 -19.77 12.47
C LYS A 88 -15.32 -21.00 11.60
N GLU A 89 -14.93 -21.00 10.34
CA GLU A 89 -15.11 -22.16 9.44
C GLU A 89 -14.31 -23.39 9.91
N ILE A 90 -13.05 -23.19 10.30
CA ILE A 90 -12.20 -24.27 10.82
C ILE A 90 -12.82 -24.88 12.07
N LEU A 91 -13.37 -24.05 12.96
CA LEU A 91 -14.02 -24.47 14.20
C LEU A 91 -15.37 -25.15 13.95
N SER A 92 -16.20 -24.58 13.07
CA SER A 92 -17.55 -25.08 12.79
C SER A 92 -17.56 -26.33 11.92
N LYS A 93 -16.45 -26.63 11.23
CA LYS A 93 -16.33 -27.75 10.27
C LYS A 93 -17.44 -27.76 9.22
N SER A 94 -17.99 -26.57 8.91
CA SER A 94 -19.12 -26.44 7.99
C SER A 94 -18.80 -27.06 6.62
N THR A 95 -19.70 -27.90 6.12
CA THR A 95 -19.67 -28.43 4.76
C THR A 95 -20.54 -27.63 3.80
N ASP A 96 -21.18 -26.56 4.28
CA ASP A 96 -22.09 -25.75 3.47
C ASP A 96 -21.37 -25.15 2.24
N PRO A 97 -21.83 -25.44 1.01
CA PRO A 97 -21.25 -24.91 -0.21
C PRO A 97 -21.27 -23.37 -0.28
N GLN A 98 -22.33 -22.73 0.24
CA GLN A 98 -22.50 -21.29 0.14
C GLN A 98 -21.42 -20.52 0.91
N THR A 99 -21.18 -20.89 2.18
CA THR A 99 -20.10 -20.29 2.98
C THR A 99 -18.72 -20.51 2.37
N LYS A 100 -18.45 -21.69 1.80
CA LYS A 100 -17.16 -21.99 1.16
C LYS A 100 -16.95 -21.19 -0.14
N LEU A 101 -17.96 -21.11 -0.98
CA LEU A 101 -17.92 -20.30 -2.20
C LEU A 101 -17.76 -18.82 -1.86
N GLY A 102 -18.53 -18.31 -0.91
CA GLY A 102 -18.42 -16.92 -0.45
C GLY A 102 -17.03 -16.58 0.05
N LYS A 103 -16.35 -17.52 0.71
CA LYS A 103 -14.97 -17.32 1.17
C LYS A 103 -13.99 -17.25 0.01
N ILE A 104 -14.14 -18.15 -0.96
CA ILE A 104 -13.29 -18.15 -2.14
C ILE A 104 -13.49 -16.84 -2.91
N GLY A 105 -14.74 -16.44 -3.16
CA GLY A 105 -15.06 -15.16 -3.80
C GLY A 105 -14.42 -13.96 -3.07
N LEU A 106 -14.57 -13.90 -1.75
CA LEU A 106 -13.95 -12.85 -0.93
C LEU A 106 -12.42 -12.88 -1.02
N ARG A 107 -11.81 -14.06 -0.88
CA ARG A 107 -10.35 -14.18 -0.87
C ARG A 107 -9.76 -13.75 -2.20
N ILE A 108 -10.36 -14.18 -3.30
CA ILE A 108 -9.84 -13.79 -4.59
C ILE A 108 -10.03 -12.29 -4.85
N PHE A 109 -11.17 -11.72 -4.44
CA PHE A 109 -11.35 -10.27 -4.48
C PHE A 109 -10.23 -9.53 -3.73
N LEU A 110 -9.92 -9.96 -2.51
CA LEU A 110 -8.87 -9.33 -1.69
C LEU A 110 -7.46 -9.54 -2.27
N ASP A 111 -7.14 -10.71 -2.79
CA ASP A 111 -5.84 -11.00 -3.40
C ASP A 111 -5.65 -10.16 -4.69
N ILE A 112 -6.71 -9.97 -5.50
CA ILE A 112 -6.69 -9.06 -6.65
C ILE A 112 -6.46 -7.62 -6.20
N CYS A 113 -7.15 -7.19 -5.14
CA CYS A 113 -6.97 -5.85 -4.59
C CYS A 113 -5.55 -5.64 -4.02
N ALA A 114 -4.96 -6.67 -3.42
CA ALA A 114 -3.61 -6.61 -2.85
C ALA A 114 -2.53 -6.36 -3.91
N ASN A 115 -2.75 -6.78 -5.17
CA ASN A 115 -1.80 -6.59 -6.27
C ASN A 115 -1.56 -5.11 -6.63
N PHE A 116 -2.45 -4.19 -6.25
CA PHE A 116 -2.31 -2.76 -6.52
C PHE A 116 -1.75 -1.98 -5.33
N ASN A 117 -0.91 -2.61 -4.49
CA ASN A 117 -0.11 -1.96 -3.44
C ASN A 117 -0.91 -1.06 -2.47
N LYS A 118 -2.17 -1.40 -2.18
CA LYS A 118 -3.09 -0.65 -1.28
C LYS A 118 -3.61 0.69 -1.81
N ASP A 119 -3.30 1.06 -3.06
CA ASP A 119 -3.88 2.23 -3.76
C ASP A 119 -5.30 1.92 -4.29
N ILE A 120 -6.16 1.32 -3.47
CA ILE A 120 -7.54 0.94 -3.84
C ILE A 120 -8.53 1.55 -2.87
N ASP A 121 -9.67 1.99 -3.41
CA ASP A 121 -10.85 2.28 -2.62
C ASP A 121 -11.67 1.01 -2.40
N TYR A 122 -11.52 0.38 -1.23
CA TYR A 122 -12.24 -0.84 -0.88
C TYR A 122 -13.75 -0.67 -0.86
N LEU A 123 -14.27 0.52 -0.51
CA LEU A 123 -15.71 0.77 -0.44
C LEU A 123 -16.32 0.78 -1.84
N LEU A 124 -15.66 1.50 -2.76
CA LEU A 124 -16.06 1.53 -4.17
C LEU A 124 -15.90 0.16 -4.82
N ALA A 125 -14.76 -0.51 -4.55
CA ALA A 125 -14.43 -1.82 -5.08
C ALA A 125 -15.48 -2.87 -4.70
N THR A 126 -15.87 -2.96 -3.42
CA THR A 126 -16.86 -3.95 -2.97
C THR A 126 -18.24 -3.67 -3.55
N THR A 127 -18.66 -2.41 -3.58
CA THR A 127 -20.00 -2.06 -4.08
C THR A 127 -20.13 -2.39 -5.56
N LEU A 128 -19.16 -1.97 -6.37
CA LEU A 128 -19.17 -2.25 -7.81
C LEU A 128 -19.02 -3.74 -8.12
N ALA A 129 -18.17 -4.47 -7.39
CA ALA A 129 -18.02 -5.91 -7.57
C ALA A 129 -19.33 -6.67 -7.30
N VAL A 130 -20.06 -6.30 -6.26
CA VAL A 130 -21.39 -6.87 -5.96
C VAL A 130 -22.39 -6.56 -7.08
N GLU A 131 -22.55 -5.29 -7.43
CA GLU A 131 -23.64 -4.88 -8.34
C GLU A 131 -23.39 -5.33 -9.78
N LEU A 132 -22.15 -5.25 -10.27
CA LEU A 132 -21.81 -5.71 -11.62
C LEU A 132 -21.92 -7.23 -11.76
N LEU A 133 -21.54 -8.00 -10.72
CA LEU A 133 -21.72 -9.45 -10.78
C LEU A 133 -23.19 -9.85 -10.70
N LYS A 134 -24.04 -9.11 -9.96
CA LYS A 134 -25.50 -9.33 -9.98
C LYS A 134 -26.11 -9.12 -11.37
N ILE A 135 -25.63 -8.12 -12.14
CA ILE A 135 -26.07 -7.93 -13.53
C ILE A 135 -25.73 -9.15 -14.37
N TYR A 136 -24.48 -9.61 -14.29
CA TYR A 136 -24.06 -10.79 -15.03
C TYR A 136 -24.88 -12.03 -14.65
N VAL A 137 -25.22 -12.21 -13.37
CA VAL A 137 -26.07 -13.32 -12.96
C VAL A 137 -27.48 -13.22 -13.56
N LYS A 138 -28.04 -12.01 -13.71
CA LYS A 138 -29.34 -11.82 -14.36
C LYS A 138 -29.30 -12.17 -15.85
N ILE A 139 -28.19 -11.87 -16.52
CA ILE A 139 -28.01 -12.08 -17.96
C ILE A 139 -26.62 -12.71 -18.19
N PRO A 140 -26.45 -14.05 -18.06
CA PRO A 140 -25.14 -14.69 -18.09
C PRO A 140 -24.65 -14.93 -19.53
N THR A 141 -24.44 -13.85 -20.30
CA THR A 141 -23.95 -13.92 -21.69
C THR A 141 -22.53 -13.35 -21.80
N LYS A 142 -21.76 -13.81 -22.80
CA LYS A 142 -20.44 -13.22 -23.09
C LYS A 142 -20.53 -11.73 -23.42
N GLU A 143 -21.58 -11.34 -24.15
CA GLU A 143 -21.88 -9.95 -24.50
C GLU A 143 -22.01 -9.05 -23.26
N THR A 144 -22.54 -9.56 -22.14
CA THR A 144 -22.63 -8.75 -20.91
C THR A 144 -21.28 -8.55 -20.24
N VAL A 145 -20.38 -9.53 -20.29
CA VAL A 145 -19.01 -9.37 -19.79
C VAL A 145 -18.25 -8.36 -20.64
N ASP A 146 -18.39 -8.47 -21.96
CA ASP A 146 -17.79 -7.52 -22.91
C ASP A 146 -18.40 -6.12 -22.74
N ALA A 147 -19.71 -6.02 -22.45
CA ALA A 147 -20.36 -4.75 -22.14
C ALA A 147 -19.82 -4.13 -20.84
N ILE A 148 -19.66 -4.91 -19.78
CA ILE A 148 -19.06 -4.45 -18.51
C ILE A 148 -17.63 -3.96 -18.75
N GLU A 149 -16.82 -4.73 -19.48
CA GLU A 149 -15.44 -4.35 -19.82
C GLU A 149 -15.41 -3.04 -20.61
N ASN A 150 -16.21 -2.93 -21.67
CA ASN A 150 -16.28 -1.73 -22.48
C ASN A 150 -16.71 -0.51 -21.67
N VAL A 151 -17.67 -0.65 -20.74
CA VAL A 151 -18.10 0.44 -19.87
C VAL A 151 -16.98 0.88 -18.94
N LEU A 152 -16.36 -0.04 -18.21
CA LEU A 152 -15.30 0.30 -17.25
C LEU A 152 -14.07 0.91 -17.94
N THR A 153 -13.67 0.37 -19.10
CA THR A 153 -12.53 0.90 -19.87
C THR A 153 -12.84 2.29 -20.45
N ARG A 154 -14.03 2.50 -21.02
CA ARG A 154 -14.42 3.83 -21.53
C ARG A 154 -14.53 4.87 -20.42
N MET A 155 -15.06 4.47 -19.25
CA MET A 155 -15.09 5.36 -18.08
C MET A 155 -13.68 5.71 -17.64
N SER A 156 -12.75 4.75 -17.58
CA SER A 156 -11.35 5.04 -17.23
C SER A 156 -10.71 6.01 -18.23
N VAL A 157 -10.91 5.80 -19.54
CA VAL A 157 -10.40 6.73 -20.58
C VAL A 157 -10.99 8.13 -20.40
N PHE A 158 -12.31 8.26 -20.25
CA PHE A 158 -12.96 9.56 -20.06
C PHE A 158 -12.47 10.29 -18.81
N LEU A 159 -12.31 9.57 -17.69
CA LEU A 159 -11.79 10.15 -16.46
C LEU A 159 -10.32 10.56 -16.60
N SER A 160 -9.53 9.82 -17.37
CA SER A 160 -8.13 10.15 -17.66
C SER A 160 -7.98 11.42 -18.51
N GLU A 161 -8.96 11.72 -19.37
CA GLU A 161 -9.00 12.94 -20.20
C GLU A 161 -9.50 14.17 -19.41
N ASN A 162 -10.38 13.98 -18.42
CA ASN A 162 -10.99 15.06 -17.65
C ASN A 162 -10.35 15.29 -16.27
N LYS A 163 -9.28 14.56 -15.94
CA LYS A 163 -8.55 14.78 -14.69
C LYS A 163 -7.89 16.15 -14.68
N LEU A 164 -7.92 16.81 -13.53
CA LEU A 164 -7.14 18.01 -13.34
C LEU A 164 -5.74 17.61 -12.93
N MET A 165 -4.77 17.96 -13.79
CA MET A 165 -3.39 18.03 -13.39
C MET A 165 -3.24 19.20 -12.43
N LEU A 166 -2.65 18.92 -11.27
CA LEU A 166 -2.14 19.99 -10.41
C LEU A 166 -0.87 20.49 -11.08
N ASP A 167 -1.03 21.36 -12.09
CA ASP A 167 0.10 21.90 -12.84
C ASP A 167 1.08 22.55 -11.85
N LEU A 168 2.31 22.03 -11.86
CA LEU A 168 3.44 22.41 -11.02
C LEU A 168 3.89 23.88 -11.20
N THR A 169 3.16 24.67 -11.98
CA THR A 169 3.50 26.05 -12.36
C THR A 169 3.05 27.10 -11.36
N SER A 170 2.05 26.83 -10.50
CA SER A 170 1.66 27.78 -9.43
C SER A 170 1.61 27.13 -8.05
N ARG A 171 2.74 27.24 -7.32
CA ARG A 171 2.88 26.87 -5.89
C ARG A 171 1.70 27.35 -5.04
N ALA A 172 1.21 28.57 -5.33
CA ALA A 172 0.06 29.18 -4.65
C ALA A 172 -1.28 28.42 -4.84
N SER A 173 -1.47 27.72 -5.96
CA SER A 173 -2.70 26.95 -6.22
C SER A 173 -2.73 25.67 -5.39
N ILE A 174 -1.57 24.99 -5.26
CA ILE A 174 -1.43 23.79 -4.43
C ILE A 174 -1.66 24.15 -2.95
N ASP A 175 -1.12 25.28 -2.50
CA ASP A 175 -1.35 25.76 -1.14
C ASP A 175 -2.82 26.07 -0.86
N ASN A 176 -3.52 26.69 -1.82
CA ASN A 176 -4.94 26.99 -1.68
C ASN A 176 -5.77 25.69 -1.59
N ILE A 177 -5.42 24.69 -2.41
CA ILE A 177 -6.05 23.37 -2.37
C ILE A 177 -5.77 22.66 -1.03
N CYS A 178 -4.53 22.69 -0.53
CA CYS A 178 -4.17 22.11 0.76
C CYS A 178 -4.88 22.79 1.94
N ARG A 179 -5.00 24.13 1.93
CA ARG A 179 -5.73 24.91 2.95
C ARG A 179 -7.23 24.62 2.96
N LYS A 180 -7.80 24.15 1.84
CA LYS A 180 -9.22 23.81 1.71
C LYS A 180 -9.52 22.36 2.04
N LEU A 181 -8.61 21.45 1.71
CA LEU A 181 -8.75 20.01 1.95
C LEU A 181 -8.56 19.65 3.43
N PHE A 182 -7.64 20.31 4.12
CA PHE A 182 -7.17 19.90 5.44
C PHE A 182 -7.52 20.92 6.52
N SER A 183 -7.48 20.47 7.79
CA SER A 183 -7.58 21.37 8.93
C SER A 183 -6.43 22.38 8.92
N LYS A 184 -6.65 23.57 9.50
CA LYS A 184 -5.65 24.66 9.50
C LYS A 184 -4.28 24.21 10.06
N GLU A 185 -4.30 23.44 11.15
CA GLU A 185 -3.07 22.90 11.77
C GLU A 185 -2.32 21.96 10.82
N ASN A 186 -3.04 21.06 10.15
CA ASN A 186 -2.44 20.08 9.25
C ASN A 186 -1.97 20.74 7.94
N SER A 187 -2.71 21.74 7.43
CA SER A 187 -2.33 22.46 6.20
C SER A 187 -1.00 23.19 6.35
N ASP A 188 -0.75 23.80 7.51
CA ASP A 188 0.50 24.54 7.75
C ASP A 188 1.71 23.59 7.80
N VAL A 189 1.55 22.41 8.41
CA VAL A 189 2.59 21.37 8.40
C VAL A 189 2.84 20.90 6.97
N VAL A 190 1.77 20.55 6.25
CA VAL A 190 1.82 20.07 4.85
C VAL A 190 2.54 21.06 3.94
N ILE A 191 2.17 22.33 3.97
CA ILE A 191 2.77 23.38 3.13
C ILE A 191 4.27 23.52 3.44
N LYS A 192 4.66 23.59 4.72
CA LYS A 192 6.08 23.66 5.13
C LYS A 192 6.90 22.45 4.66
N THR A 193 6.32 21.25 4.68
CA THR A 193 6.95 20.05 4.10
C THR A 193 7.08 20.14 2.58
N LEU A 194 6.04 20.61 1.88
CA LEU A 194 6.04 20.73 0.42
C LEU A 194 7.05 21.78 -0.04
N GLU A 195 7.16 22.91 0.65
CA GLU A 195 8.19 23.92 0.42
C GLU A 195 9.60 23.32 0.53
N LYS A 196 9.85 22.51 1.56
CA LYS A 196 11.14 21.83 1.76
C LYS A 196 11.46 20.76 0.70
N LEU A 197 10.45 20.27 -0.01
CA LEU A 197 10.57 19.28 -1.08
C LEU A 197 10.45 19.89 -2.47
N ASP A 198 10.40 21.22 -2.60
CA ASP A 198 10.14 21.93 -3.85
C ASP A 198 8.89 21.40 -4.60
N TYR A 199 7.88 20.96 -3.85
CA TYR A 199 6.63 20.37 -4.37
C TYR A 199 6.82 19.10 -5.23
N LYS A 200 8.00 18.46 -5.19
CA LYS A 200 8.30 17.23 -5.92
C LYS A 200 8.01 15.99 -5.08
N LEU A 201 6.74 15.67 -4.90
CA LEU A 201 6.30 14.39 -4.31
C LEU A 201 6.07 13.34 -5.41
N VAL A 202 7.15 12.72 -5.87
CA VAL A 202 7.08 11.68 -6.92
C VAL A 202 6.74 10.30 -6.34
N SER A 203 6.98 10.08 -5.05
CA SER A 203 6.74 8.77 -4.40
C SER A 203 6.26 8.91 -2.96
N SER A 204 5.50 7.90 -2.51
CA SER A 204 4.97 7.69 -1.16
C SER A 204 6.03 7.66 -0.05
N ASP A 205 7.32 7.60 -0.39
CA ASP A 205 8.38 7.37 0.61
C ASP A 205 9.22 8.63 0.88
N LEU A 206 8.90 9.75 0.24
CA LEU A 206 9.65 11.01 0.41
C LEU A 206 9.35 11.70 1.74
N VAL A 207 8.14 11.53 2.27
CA VAL A 207 7.73 12.10 3.55
C VAL A 207 7.47 11.00 4.54
N ARG A 208 8.21 11.04 5.66
CA ARG A 208 8.05 10.08 6.74
C ARG A 208 7.48 10.78 7.96
N VAL A 209 6.39 10.24 8.48
CA VAL A 209 5.73 10.81 9.66
C VAL A 209 6.03 9.95 10.90
N VAL A 210 6.67 10.55 11.90
CA VAL A 210 7.17 9.87 13.10
C VAL A 210 6.63 10.55 14.37
N ARG A 211 6.58 9.80 15.47
CA ARG A 211 6.26 10.35 16.80
C ARG A 211 7.38 11.28 17.25
N GLY A 212 7.06 12.55 17.45
CA GLY A 212 7.96 13.51 18.06
C GLY A 212 8.02 13.35 19.58
N LYS A 213 9.09 13.88 20.18
CA LYS A 213 9.28 13.92 21.65
C LYS A 213 8.89 15.26 22.27
N LYS A 214 8.55 16.25 21.44
CA LYS A 214 8.26 17.63 21.85
C LYS A 214 6.78 17.94 21.66
N PHE A 215 6.32 19.04 22.24
CA PHE A 215 4.96 19.53 22.04
C PHE A 215 4.73 20.10 20.63
N THR A 216 5.77 20.64 20.01
CA THR A 216 5.72 21.22 18.67
C THR A 216 6.19 20.23 17.60
N THR A 217 5.57 20.30 16.42
CA THR A 217 5.99 19.51 15.26
C THR A 217 7.29 20.04 14.66
N GLU A 218 8.25 19.16 14.43
CA GLU A 218 9.56 19.49 13.85
C GLU A 218 9.76 18.79 12.50
N LEU A 219 10.50 19.45 11.61
CA LEU A 219 10.74 18.99 10.24
C LEU A 219 12.23 18.82 10.00
N GLU A 220 12.67 17.56 9.91
CA GLU A 220 14.04 17.20 9.56
C GLU A 220 14.15 16.91 8.07
N VAL A 221 15.02 17.65 7.37
CA VAL A 221 15.29 17.44 5.94
C VAL A 221 16.58 16.66 5.82
N ASN A 222 16.49 15.43 5.30
CA ASN A 222 17.64 14.56 5.12
C ASN A 222 17.83 14.28 3.63
N LYS A 223 18.98 14.66 3.10
CA LYS A 223 19.41 14.23 1.75
C LYS A 223 20.02 12.85 1.88
N GLY A 224 19.45 11.87 1.17
CA GLY A 224 19.88 10.49 1.26
C GLY A 224 19.83 9.78 -0.09
N TRP A 225 20.57 8.70 -0.20
CA TRP A 225 20.51 7.80 -1.35
C TRP A 225 19.36 6.81 -1.15
N LYS A 226 18.36 6.83 -2.05
CA LYS A 226 17.32 5.81 -2.08
C LYS A 226 17.87 4.57 -2.77
N TYR A 227 17.81 3.46 -2.07
CA TYR A 227 18.23 2.15 -2.53
C TYR A 227 16.97 1.27 -2.66
N TYR A 228 16.66 0.86 -3.89
CA TYR A 228 15.40 0.17 -4.22
C TYR A 228 15.37 -1.29 -3.78
N GLY A 229 16.50 -1.87 -3.37
CA GLY A 229 16.58 -3.20 -2.79
C GLY A 229 16.44 -3.18 -1.26
N GLY A 230 15.42 -3.83 -0.72
CA GLY A 230 15.26 -3.94 0.73
C GLY A 230 16.28 -4.87 1.38
N ILE A 231 16.19 -4.97 2.72
CA ILE A 231 16.93 -5.97 3.47
C ILE A 231 16.49 -7.36 3.02
N LYS A 232 17.47 -8.26 2.86
CA LYS A 232 17.21 -9.67 2.56
C LYS A 232 16.11 -10.28 3.44
N ASP A 233 15.03 -10.73 2.81
CA ASP A 233 13.80 -11.22 3.43
C ASP A 233 13.61 -12.75 3.33
N ASN A 234 14.36 -13.42 2.44
CA ASN A 234 14.27 -14.86 2.18
C ASN A 234 14.47 -15.80 3.40
N ASN A 235 14.91 -15.31 4.57
CA ASN A 235 15.11 -16.13 5.76
C ASN A 235 14.46 -15.53 7.03
N PRO A 236 13.45 -16.19 7.62
CA PRO A 236 12.76 -15.67 8.81
C PRO A 236 13.65 -15.64 10.06
N ALA A 237 14.68 -16.48 10.16
CA ALA A 237 15.59 -16.48 11.30
C ALA A 237 16.48 -15.22 11.32
N TYR A 238 16.91 -14.76 10.14
CA TYR A 238 17.67 -13.53 9.98
C TYR A 238 16.80 -12.30 10.28
N LEU A 239 15.57 -12.24 9.75
CA LEU A 239 14.64 -11.15 10.05
C LEU A 239 14.34 -11.04 11.56
N ARG A 240 14.15 -12.18 12.24
CA ARG A 240 14.00 -12.22 13.71
C ARG A 240 15.24 -11.68 14.44
N SER A 241 16.44 -11.97 13.92
CA SER A 241 17.69 -11.45 14.53
C SER A 241 17.77 -9.91 14.47
N LEU A 242 17.05 -9.29 13.54
CA LEU A 242 16.95 -7.84 13.40
C LEU A 242 15.76 -7.24 14.15
N GLY A 243 14.95 -8.06 14.82
CA GLY A 243 13.72 -7.63 15.49
C GLY A 243 12.53 -7.42 14.55
N ILE A 244 12.64 -7.80 13.27
CA ILE A 244 11.53 -7.81 12.32
C ILE A 244 10.83 -9.17 12.43
N SER A 245 9.59 -9.16 12.89
CA SER A 245 8.67 -10.30 12.82
C SER A 245 7.51 -9.98 11.89
N GLU A 246 6.89 -11.01 11.28
CA GLU A 246 5.66 -10.85 10.48
C GLU A 246 4.54 -10.12 11.26
N SER A 247 4.58 -10.17 12.60
CA SER A 247 3.62 -9.58 13.53
C SER A 247 3.99 -8.21 14.13
N SER A 248 5.21 -7.70 13.92
CA SER A 248 5.67 -6.46 14.57
C SER A 248 5.29 -5.22 13.76
N ARG A 249 4.73 -4.20 14.44
CA ARG A 249 4.31 -2.90 13.88
C ARG A 249 5.42 -2.12 13.15
N ASN A 250 6.69 -2.39 13.46
CA ASN A 250 7.83 -1.70 12.86
C ASN A 250 8.60 -2.68 11.97
N LYS A 251 8.38 -2.61 10.65
CA LYS A 251 9.21 -3.28 9.63
C LYS A 251 10.47 -2.48 9.27
N LEU A 252 10.77 -1.46 10.07
CA LEU A 252 11.86 -0.54 9.82
C LEU A 252 12.99 -0.81 10.82
N ILE A 253 14.19 -0.93 10.29
CA ILE A 253 15.43 -0.93 11.05
C ILE A 253 16.13 0.41 10.80
N SER A 254 16.55 1.06 11.88
CA SER A 254 17.43 2.23 11.83
C SER A 254 18.79 1.91 12.44
N LEU A 255 19.83 2.37 11.77
CA LEU A 255 21.18 2.54 12.28
C LEU A 255 21.40 4.05 12.36
N ASP A 256 21.41 4.61 13.56
CA ASP A 256 21.53 6.05 13.79
C ASP A 256 23.00 6.49 14.00
N GLU A 257 23.94 5.55 13.92
CA GLU A 257 25.38 5.76 14.10
C GLU A 257 26.17 5.27 12.89
N THR A 258 27.39 5.79 12.75
CA THR A 258 28.28 5.47 11.61
C THR A 258 28.49 3.97 11.48
N ALA A 259 28.06 3.43 10.33
CA ALA A 259 28.18 2.03 9.97
C ALA A 259 29.30 1.84 8.95
N LEU A 260 30.01 0.72 9.08
CA LEU A 260 30.97 0.25 8.09
C LEU A 260 30.22 -0.29 6.89
N VAL A 261 30.77 -0.11 5.69
CA VAL A 261 30.19 -0.64 4.45
C VAL A 261 31.14 -1.62 3.79
N LEU A 262 30.61 -2.76 3.35
CA LEU A 262 31.35 -3.77 2.61
C LEU A 262 30.63 -4.13 1.32
N PHE A 263 31.34 -4.07 0.21
CA PHE A 263 30.85 -4.49 -1.11
C PHE A 263 31.39 -5.88 -1.44
N ILE A 264 30.53 -6.80 -1.83
CA ILE A 264 30.88 -8.18 -2.17
C ILE A 264 30.38 -8.51 -3.58
N ASP A 265 31.32 -8.71 -4.51
CA ASP A 265 31.04 -9.16 -5.86
C ASP A 265 31.21 -10.68 -5.98
N ASP A 266 30.33 -11.41 -5.29
CA ASP A 266 30.21 -12.86 -5.39
C ASP A 266 28.76 -13.26 -5.66
N LYS A 267 28.59 -14.26 -6.53
CA LYS A 267 27.26 -14.82 -6.84
C LYS A 267 26.60 -15.48 -5.63
N VAL A 268 27.36 -16.15 -4.75
CA VAL A 268 26.83 -16.71 -3.50
C VAL A 268 27.90 -16.73 -2.42
N LEU A 269 27.60 -16.17 -1.24
CA LEU A 269 28.44 -16.29 -0.04
C LEU A 269 27.88 -17.39 0.87
N ARG A 270 28.59 -18.52 0.99
CA ARG A 270 28.20 -19.67 1.84
C ARG A 270 29.08 -19.86 3.08
N ASP A 271 30.40 -19.69 2.93
CA ASP A 271 31.35 -20.08 3.97
C ASP A 271 31.45 -19.03 5.08
N ALA A 272 31.34 -19.46 6.34
CA ALA A 272 31.46 -18.57 7.49
C ALA A 272 32.87 -17.98 7.64
N ASN A 273 33.92 -18.71 7.27
CA ASN A 273 35.32 -18.28 7.42
C ASN A 273 35.64 -16.98 6.68
N LYS A 274 34.89 -16.68 5.62
CA LYS A 274 35.06 -15.48 4.80
C LYS A 274 34.48 -14.21 5.44
N ILE A 275 33.56 -14.37 6.39
CA ILE A 275 32.88 -13.23 7.04
C ILE A 275 33.23 -13.11 8.53
N LEU A 276 33.60 -14.22 9.19
CA LEU A 276 33.95 -14.25 10.61
C LEU A 276 34.99 -13.18 11.01
N PRO A 277 36.09 -12.94 10.27
CA PRO A 277 37.05 -11.89 10.61
C PRO A 277 36.42 -10.50 10.64
N THR A 278 35.50 -10.22 9.71
CA THR A 278 34.72 -8.98 9.68
C THR A 278 33.77 -8.90 10.87
N LEU A 279 33.05 -9.97 11.20
CA LEU A 279 32.15 -10.03 12.37
C LEU A 279 32.91 -9.74 13.67
N HIS A 280 34.10 -10.31 13.82
CA HIS A 280 34.96 -10.07 14.98
C HIS A 280 35.42 -8.61 15.07
N TYR A 281 35.75 -8.00 13.93
CA TYR A 281 36.11 -6.59 13.85
C TYR A 281 34.94 -5.68 14.26
N CYS A 282 33.74 -5.89 13.71
CA CYS A 282 32.55 -5.13 14.06
C CYS A 282 32.18 -5.23 15.54
N ASN A 283 32.28 -6.43 16.12
CA ASN A 283 32.00 -6.63 17.55
C ASN A 283 33.06 -6.00 18.48
N LYS A 284 34.31 -5.89 18.03
CA LYS A 284 35.40 -5.28 18.80
C LYS A 284 35.32 -3.75 18.81
N GLU A 285 34.98 -3.15 17.68
CA GLU A 285 34.84 -1.69 17.53
C GLU A 285 33.41 -1.19 17.86
N ASP A 286 32.48 -2.10 18.17
CA ASP A 286 31.04 -1.86 18.36
C ASP A 286 30.38 -1.05 17.23
N LYS A 287 30.85 -1.24 15.99
CA LYS A 287 30.28 -0.61 14.79
C LYS A 287 29.35 -1.56 14.06
N SER A 288 28.27 -1.01 13.51
CA SER A 288 27.37 -1.74 12.61
C SER A 288 27.99 -1.94 11.23
N LEU A 289 27.53 -2.95 10.49
CA LEU A 289 28.02 -3.27 9.14
C LEU A 289 26.87 -3.35 8.15
N VAL A 290 27.07 -2.73 6.99
CA VAL A 290 26.16 -2.80 5.85
C VAL A 290 26.86 -3.53 4.72
N ILE A 291 26.28 -4.65 4.27
CA ILE A 291 26.82 -5.48 3.21
C ILE A 291 25.96 -5.31 1.97
N PHE A 292 26.57 -4.91 0.85
CA PHE A 292 25.97 -4.97 -0.48
C PHE A 292 26.56 -6.17 -1.23
N ILE A 293 25.72 -7.07 -1.75
CA ILE A 293 26.15 -8.28 -2.46
C ILE A 293 25.46 -8.42 -3.82
N ASN A 294 26.21 -8.65 -4.90
CA ASN A 294 25.65 -8.86 -6.25
C ASN A 294 24.84 -10.18 -6.38
N GLY A 295 25.06 -11.11 -5.46
CA GLY A 295 24.44 -12.42 -5.41
C GLY A 295 23.57 -12.64 -4.18
N ASP A 296 23.79 -13.77 -3.50
CA ASP A 296 23.03 -14.11 -2.29
C ASP A 296 23.87 -14.67 -1.14
N VAL A 297 23.53 -14.31 0.10
CA VAL A 297 24.15 -14.91 1.30
C VAL A 297 23.31 -16.10 1.77
N LYS A 298 23.90 -17.30 1.83
CA LYS A 298 23.20 -18.55 2.20
C LYS A 298 24.03 -19.41 3.18
N GLY A 299 23.41 -20.42 3.78
CA GLY A 299 24.11 -21.42 4.58
C GLY A 299 24.77 -20.86 5.85
N ASP A 300 26.01 -21.26 6.08
CA ASP A 300 26.73 -21.00 7.34
C ASP A 300 27.09 -19.52 7.52
N ALA A 301 27.38 -18.80 6.44
CA ALA A 301 27.61 -17.36 6.48
C ALA A 301 26.38 -16.60 7.03
N LEU A 302 25.17 -16.92 6.55
CA LEU A 302 23.93 -16.29 7.01
C LEU A 302 23.62 -16.64 8.48
N ASN A 303 23.90 -17.89 8.87
CA ASN A 303 23.74 -18.33 10.25
C ASN A 303 24.70 -17.60 11.19
N ALA A 304 25.96 -17.43 10.80
CA ALA A 304 26.96 -16.68 11.57
C ALA A 304 26.56 -15.22 11.77
N ILE A 305 26.05 -14.55 10.73
CA ILE A 305 25.52 -13.18 10.83
C ILE A 305 24.31 -13.10 11.78
N SER A 306 23.38 -14.04 11.66
CA SER A 306 22.19 -14.09 12.52
C SER A 306 22.55 -14.32 14.00
N ILE A 307 23.54 -15.17 14.26
CA ILE A 307 24.08 -15.42 15.60
C ILE A 307 24.76 -14.16 16.14
N HIS A 308 25.56 -13.46 15.32
CA HIS A 308 26.18 -12.20 15.69
C HIS A 308 25.15 -11.15 16.12
N ASN A 309 24.12 -10.89 15.30
CA ASN A 309 23.07 -9.93 15.61
C ASN A 309 22.34 -10.26 16.93
N ASN A 310 22.00 -11.54 17.13
CA ASN A 310 21.39 -11.99 18.39
C ASN A 310 22.33 -11.83 19.59
N LYS A 311 23.63 -12.11 19.42
CA LYS A 311 24.64 -11.96 20.48
C LYS A 311 24.83 -10.49 20.85
N SER A 312 24.95 -9.60 19.87
CA SER A 312 25.06 -8.16 20.09
C SER A 312 23.81 -7.62 20.81
N SER A 313 22.61 -8.04 20.38
CA SER A 313 21.36 -7.66 21.04
C SER A 313 21.29 -8.13 22.49
N ARG A 314 21.80 -9.32 22.82
CA ARG A 314 21.84 -9.82 24.21
C ARG A 314 22.85 -9.07 25.07
N GLN A 315 23.93 -8.58 24.47
CA GLN A 315 25.00 -7.85 25.15
C GLN A 315 24.75 -6.34 25.20
N ASN A 316 23.56 -5.86 24.78
CA ASN A 316 23.22 -4.44 24.62
C ASN A 316 24.25 -3.65 23.79
N LYS A 317 24.91 -4.33 22.85
CA LYS A 317 25.83 -3.72 21.88
C LYS A 317 25.08 -3.20 20.68
N LYS A 318 25.57 -2.11 20.08
CA LYS A 318 24.91 -1.46 18.94
C LYS A 318 25.27 -2.07 17.60
N SER A 319 26.30 -2.90 17.53
CA SER A 319 26.71 -3.62 16.32
C SER A 319 25.59 -4.51 15.74
N LYS A 320 25.00 -4.05 14.63
CA LYS A 320 24.04 -4.80 13.80
C LYS A 320 24.56 -4.93 12.38
N ILE A 321 24.19 -6.03 11.73
CA ILE A 321 24.62 -6.33 10.37
C ILE A 321 23.41 -6.39 9.45
N LEU A 322 23.43 -5.57 8.41
CA LEU A 322 22.42 -5.48 7.37
C LEU A 322 22.98 -6.03 6.05
N ILE A 323 22.13 -6.74 5.31
CA ILE A 323 22.46 -7.36 4.02
C ILE A 323 21.48 -6.82 2.98
N PHE A 324 22.03 -6.25 1.92
CA PHE A 324 21.33 -5.73 0.75
C PHE A 324 21.80 -6.47 -0.49
N ASN A 325 20.85 -6.93 -1.30
CA ASN A 325 21.16 -7.55 -2.57
C ASN A 325 21.24 -6.47 -3.65
N TYR A 326 22.39 -6.40 -4.33
CA TYR A 326 22.63 -5.50 -5.45
C TYR A 326 22.11 -6.12 -6.73
N VAL A 327 21.07 -5.51 -7.29
CA VAL A 327 20.47 -5.92 -8.56
C VAL A 327 20.77 -4.82 -9.58
N PRO A 328 21.51 -5.11 -10.67
CA PRO A 328 21.83 -4.09 -11.69
C PRO A 328 20.61 -3.38 -12.27
N GLY A 329 19.48 -4.07 -12.39
CA GLY A 329 18.21 -3.48 -12.87
C GLY A 329 17.73 -2.27 -12.05
N ASP A 330 18.02 -2.24 -10.75
CA ASP A 330 17.64 -1.14 -9.85
C ASP A 330 18.61 0.06 -9.96
N HIS A 331 19.75 -0.14 -10.62
CA HIS A 331 20.84 0.82 -10.78
C HIS A 331 21.08 1.17 -12.25
N ARG A 332 20.00 1.26 -13.05
CA ARG A 332 20.04 1.58 -14.50
C ARG A 332 20.82 0.57 -15.34
N GLY A 333 20.93 -0.67 -14.87
CA GLY A 333 21.69 -1.74 -15.51
C GLY A 333 23.20 -1.68 -15.26
N LEU A 334 23.69 -0.76 -14.42
CA LEU A 334 25.11 -0.67 -14.08
C LEU A 334 25.51 -1.80 -13.14
N GLU A 335 26.66 -2.41 -13.41
CA GLU A 335 27.26 -3.38 -12.49
C GLU A 335 27.83 -2.67 -11.25
N MET A 336 28.00 -3.43 -10.17
CA MET A 336 28.46 -2.93 -8.88
C MET A 336 29.82 -2.20 -8.97
N THR A 337 30.68 -2.64 -9.89
CA THR A 337 32.01 -2.07 -10.18
C THR A 337 31.96 -0.76 -10.98
N GLU A 338 30.93 -0.59 -11.81
CA GLU A 338 30.75 0.55 -12.72
C GLU A 338 29.99 1.71 -12.07
N ASN A 339 29.31 1.46 -10.95
CA ASN A 339 28.53 2.47 -10.23
C ASN A 339 29.41 3.38 -9.34
N TYR A 340 30.21 4.23 -10.00
CA TYR A 340 31.14 5.15 -9.35
C TYR A 340 30.47 6.11 -8.38
N ASP A 341 29.26 6.57 -8.69
CA ASP A 341 28.52 7.51 -7.85
C ASP A 341 28.11 6.89 -6.53
N PHE A 342 27.64 5.64 -6.56
CA PHE A 342 27.25 4.91 -5.36
C PHE A 342 28.47 4.51 -4.50
N ILE A 343 29.57 4.13 -5.16
CA ILE A 343 30.85 3.84 -4.50
C ILE A 343 31.39 5.09 -3.79
N LYS A 344 31.38 6.24 -4.46
CA LYS A 344 31.77 7.53 -3.89
C LYS A 344 30.84 7.93 -2.74
N PHE A 345 29.54 7.71 -2.90
CA PHE A 345 28.56 7.96 -1.84
C PHE A 345 28.84 7.13 -0.58
N CYS A 346 29.30 5.88 -0.71
CA CYS A 346 29.64 5.02 0.43
C CYS A 346 31.05 5.25 1.02
N LYS A 347 31.79 6.29 0.55
CA LYS A 347 33.14 6.65 1.01
C LYS A 347 34.12 5.45 1.00
N LEU A 348 34.08 4.63 -0.04
CA LEU A 348 35.00 3.49 -0.18
C LEU A 348 36.46 3.96 -0.42
N PRO A 349 37.46 3.43 0.30
CA PRO A 349 38.81 4.00 0.34
C PRO A 349 39.59 3.89 -0.97
N LYS A 350 39.34 2.86 -1.79
CA LYS A 350 39.98 2.65 -3.11
C LYS A 350 38.97 2.56 -4.26
N GLY A 351 37.76 3.09 -4.07
CA GLY A 351 36.70 3.03 -5.08
C GLY A 351 36.33 1.59 -5.46
N SER A 352 36.39 1.25 -6.75
CA SER A 352 36.11 -0.12 -7.25
C SER A 352 37.12 -1.16 -6.75
N GLY A 353 38.34 -0.75 -6.37
CA GLY A 353 39.35 -1.63 -5.77
C GLY A 353 39.02 -2.09 -4.34
N SER A 354 38.00 -1.50 -3.71
CA SER A 354 37.51 -1.88 -2.38
C SER A 354 36.38 -2.92 -2.42
N ILE A 355 36.03 -3.44 -3.61
CA ILE A 355 35.02 -4.48 -3.76
C ILE A 355 35.68 -5.84 -3.52
N TYR A 356 35.18 -6.58 -2.54
CA TYR A 356 35.69 -7.90 -2.20
C TYR A 356 35.08 -8.96 -3.13
N SER A 357 35.92 -9.83 -3.68
CA SER A 357 35.49 -11.03 -4.40
C SER A 357 36.33 -12.22 -3.99
N GLN A 358 35.70 -13.37 -3.74
CA GLN A 358 36.38 -14.58 -3.31
C GLN A 358 37.41 -15.10 -4.31
N LYS A 359 37.26 -14.76 -5.59
CA LYS A 359 38.12 -15.25 -6.67
C LYS A 359 39.32 -14.35 -6.94
N PHE A 360 39.18 -13.05 -6.68
CA PHE A 360 40.12 -12.03 -7.15
C PHE A 360 40.79 -11.25 -6.02
N SER A 361 40.22 -11.24 -4.81
CA SER A 361 40.80 -10.54 -3.66
C SER A 361 41.84 -11.40 -2.94
N GLU A 362 43.04 -10.86 -2.76
CA GLU A 362 44.15 -11.53 -2.05
C GLU A 362 43.89 -11.70 -0.55
N TYR A 363 43.16 -10.77 0.06
CA TYR A 363 42.93 -10.74 1.50
C TYR A 363 41.44 -10.78 1.86
N VAL A 364 41.13 -11.48 2.95
CA VAL A 364 39.78 -11.50 3.52
C VAL A 364 39.55 -10.22 4.35
N PRO A 365 38.40 -9.53 4.20
CA PRO A 365 38.09 -8.32 4.95
C PRO A 365 38.17 -8.54 6.46
N SER A 366 39.14 -7.88 7.09
CA SER A 366 39.46 -8.00 8.51
C SER A 366 39.93 -6.66 9.09
N LYS A 367 40.20 -6.62 10.39
CA LYS A 367 40.75 -5.42 11.06
C LYS A 367 42.04 -4.90 10.40
N ILE A 368 42.86 -5.79 9.83
CA ILE A 368 44.15 -5.45 9.22
C ILE A 368 43.95 -4.76 7.86
N THR A 369 42.92 -5.17 7.11
CA THR A 369 42.62 -4.66 5.77
C THR A 369 41.59 -3.53 5.81
N LYS A 370 41.53 -2.79 6.93
CA LYS A 370 40.49 -1.79 7.14
C LYS A 370 40.47 -0.75 6.03
N ASP A 371 41.65 -0.22 5.72
CA ASP A 371 41.85 0.87 4.76
C ASP A 371 41.73 0.40 3.29
N LEU A 372 41.49 -0.89 3.07
CA LEU A 372 41.34 -1.47 1.73
C LEU A 372 39.87 -1.67 1.35
N TYR A 373 39.04 -2.18 2.27
CA TYR A 373 37.70 -2.69 1.93
C TYR A 373 36.54 -1.96 2.60
N PHE A 374 36.71 -1.35 3.78
CA PHE A 374 35.57 -0.78 4.50
C PHE A 374 35.34 0.69 4.15
N GLY A 375 34.14 0.99 3.66
CA GLY A 375 33.61 2.35 3.55
C GLY A 375 32.85 2.78 4.81
N GLU A 376 32.27 3.97 4.78
CA GLU A 376 31.52 4.55 5.89
C GLU A 376 30.21 5.20 5.43
N ILE A 377 29.12 4.91 6.16
CA ILE A 377 27.81 5.55 6.03
C ILE A 377 27.38 6.06 7.41
N GLU A 378 26.83 7.27 7.49
CA GLU A 378 26.48 7.91 8.76
C GLU A 378 25.24 7.32 9.40
N SER A 379 24.20 7.07 8.61
CA SER A 379 23.00 6.40 9.10
C SER A 379 22.29 5.64 7.98
N VAL A 380 21.53 4.61 8.37
CA VAL A 380 20.75 3.78 7.45
C VAL A 380 19.37 3.56 8.03
N LYS A 381 18.34 3.79 7.21
CA LYS A 381 16.95 3.44 7.52
C LYS A 381 16.46 2.48 6.45
N ALA A 382 16.13 1.25 6.84
CA ALA A 382 15.81 0.21 5.87
C ALA A 382 14.60 -0.62 6.28
N THR A 383 13.85 -1.03 5.26
CA THR A 383 12.72 -1.96 5.33
C THR A 383 13.05 -3.21 4.52
N THR A 384 12.11 -4.17 4.46
CA THR A 384 12.24 -5.35 3.59
C THR A 384 12.11 -5.03 2.11
N LEU A 385 11.62 -3.84 1.74
CA LEU A 385 11.40 -3.47 0.34
C LEU A 385 12.39 -2.41 -0.15
N GLU A 386 12.77 -1.47 0.71
CA GLU A 386 13.63 -0.34 0.33
C GLU A 386 14.53 0.10 1.48
N ALA A 387 15.61 0.81 1.15
CA ALA A 387 16.50 1.43 2.11
C ALA A 387 16.87 2.87 1.74
N PHE A 388 17.08 3.69 2.76
CA PHE A 388 17.60 5.04 2.66
C PHE A 388 18.92 5.10 3.41
N LEU A 389 19.95 5.51 2.68
CA LEU A 389 21.31 5.65 3.18
C LEU A 389 21.63 7.13 3.28
N TYR A 390 22.26 7.55 4.37
CA TYR A 390 22.58 8.96 4.60
C TYR A 390 24.09 9.13 4.74
N ASN A 391 24.63 10.11 4.03
CA ASN A 391 26.02 10.52 4.09
C ASN A 391 26.13 11.99 3.67
N GLU A 392 26.96 12.77 4.35
CA GLU A 392 27.30 14.12 3.90
C GLU A 392 28.12 14.03 2.60
N ASN A 393 27.50 14.37 1.45
CA ASN A 393 28.17 14.38 0.15
C ASN A 393 27.56 15.39 -0.84
N ASP A 394 28.43 16.04 -1.63
CA ASP A 394 28.11 17.03 -2.69
C ASP A 394 27.86 16.40 -4.08
N ILE A 395 27.26 15.21 -4.14
CA ILE A 395 26.94 14.59 -5.43
C ILE A 395 25.65 15.25 -5.96
N ASN A 396 25.78 16.20 -6.87
CA ASN A 396 24.63 16.83 -7.52
C ASN A 396 24.26 16.07 -8.80
N GLY A 397 22.97 15.81 -9.02
CA GLY A 397 22.45 15.37 -10.33
C GLY A 397 22.08 13.89 -10.48
N ASN A 398 22.16 13.07 -9.43
CA ASN A 398 21.71 11.67 -9.50
C ASN A 398 20.25 11.49 -9.05
N GLU A 399 19.44 10.79 -9.84
CA GLU A 399 18.02 10.49 -9.52
C GLU A 399 17.85 9.62 -8.27
N CYS A 400 18.89 8.88 -7.88
CA CYS A 400 18.91 8.07 -6.66
C CYS A 400 19.09 8.93 -5.40
N LEU A 401 19.66 10.13 -5.52
CA LEU A 401 19.73 11.09 -4.42
C LEU A 401 18.38 11.76 -4.27
N ARG A 402 17.71 11.46 -3.17
CA ARG A 402 16.39 11.99 -2.86
C ARG A 402 16.46 12.77 -1.57
N THR A 403 15.86 13.95 -1.58
CA THR A 403 15.56 14.68 -0.36
C THR A 403 14.37 14.01 0.30
N THR A 404 14.58 13.44 1.49
CA THR A 404 13.51 12.90 2.32
C THR A 404 13.23 13.85 3.47
N VAL A 405 11.96 14.03 3.84
CA VAL A 405 11.59 14.87 4.98
C VAL A 405 10.96 13.98 6.05
N THR A 406 11.53 14.01 7.26
CA THR A 406 10.94 13.37 8.43
C THR A 406 10.18 14.41 9.24
N VAL A 407 8.87 14.21 9.37
CA VAL A 407 7.95 15.02 10.18
C VAL A 407 7.83 14.38 11.56
N HIS A 408 8.40 15.03 12.56
CA HIS A 408 8.26 14.63 13.96
C HIS A 408 7.07 15.33 14.57
N ILE A 409 5.99 14.61 14.78
CA ILE A 409 4.74 15.19 15.27
C ILE A 409 4.80 15.42 16.77
N GLY A 410 4.58 16.68 17.15
CA GLY A 410 4.36 17.04 18.53
C GLY A 410 2.88 17.03 18.91
N GLY A 411 2.61 16.87 20.19
CA GLY A 411 1.26 16.89 20.74
C GLY A 411 1.27 16.87 22.26
N SER A 412 0.10 17.05 22.86
CA SER A 412 -0.04 17.11 24.32
C SER A 412 -0.16 15.73 24.95
N SER A 413 -0.55 14.72 24.16
CA SER A 413 -0.68 13.33 24.60
C SER A 413 -0.20 12.34 23.54
N GLU A 414 0.22 11.13 23.95
CA GLU A 414 0.63 10.08 23.01
C GLU A 414 -0.49 9.68 22.05
N LEU A 415 -1.75 9.69 22.51
CA LEU A 415 -2.91 9.35 21.69
C LEU A 415 -3.14 10.40 20.59
N GLU A 416 -3.01 11.68 20.92
CA GLU A 416 -3.10 12.79 19.96
C GLU A 416 -1.98 12.69 18.92
N ILE A 417 -0.74 12.46 19.36
CA ILE A 417 0.42 12.30 18.47
C ILE A 417 0.19 11.13 17.50
N ASP A 418 -0.32 10.01 17.98
CA ASP A 418 -0.61 8.86 17.14
C ASP A 418 -1.73 9.11 16.12
N GLN A 419 -2.77 9.84 16.51
CA GLN A 419 -3.86 10.22 15.60
C GLN A 419 -3.37 11.15 14.50
N LYS A 420 -2.68 12.24 14.88
CA LYS A 420 -2.07 13.20 13.95
C LYS A 420 -1.07 12.52 13.01
N ARG A 421 -0.31 11.54 13.51
CA ARG A 421 0.64 10.76 12.69
C ARG A 421 -0.06 9.97 11.61
N VAL A 422 -1.10 9.20 11.96
CA VAL A 422 -1.83 8.41 10.97
C VAL A 422 -2.51 9.34 9.96
N GLU A 423 -3.10 10.45 10.41
CA GLU A 423 -3.73 11.41 9.51
C GLU A 423 -2.73 12.03 8.53
N LEU A 424 -1.61 12.58 9.02
CA LEU A 424 -0.61 13.18 8.14
C LEU A 424 0.05 12.16 7.20
N ASP A 425 0.29 10.94 7.67
CA ASP A 425 0.82 9.85 6.82
C ASP A 425 -0.14 9.55 5.65
N THR A 426 -1.44 9.43 5.91
CA THR A 426 -2.45 9.26 4.84
C THR A 426 -2.51 10.46 3.89
N ILE A 427 -2.35 11.67 4.41
CA ILE A 427 -2.38 12.89 3.58
C ILE A 427 -1.18 12.91 2.62
N PHE A 428 0.04 12.68 3.11
CA PHE A 428 1.23 12.72 2.26
C PHE A 428 1.28 11.55 1.28
N ASN A 429 1.07 10.34 1.78
CA ASN A 429 1.44 9.13 1.06
C ASN A 429 0.29 8.56 0.23
N ASP A 430 -0.95 8.59 0.75
CA ASP A 430 -2.11 8.10 0.00
C ASP A 430 -2.68 9.17 -0.95
N PHE A 431 -2.82 10.41 -0.45
CA PHE A 431 -3.48 11.48 -1.19
C PHE A 431 -2.52 12.31 -2.04
N LEU A 432 -1.59 13.04 -1.43
CA LEU A 432 -0.77 14.05 -2.12
C LEU A 432 0.20 13.44 -3.13
N ALA A 433 0.85 12.33 -2.80
CA ALA A 433 1.76 11.66 -3.73
C ALA A 433 1.06 11.26 -5.04
N SER A 434 -0.14 10.69 -4.94
CA SER A 434 -0.95 10.31 -6.10
C SER A 434 -1.57 11.52 -6.81
N ALA A 435 -2.00 12.53 -6.05
CA ALA A 435 -2.62 13.74 -6.59
C ALA A 435 -1.63 14.59 -7.42
N LEU A 436 -0.39 14.72 -6.96
CA LEU A 436 0.65 15.52 -7.63
C LEU A 436 1.26 14.80 -8.83
N SER A 437 1.34 13.47 -8.80
CA SER A 437 1.88 12.68 -9.91
C SER A 437 0.86 12.42 -11.02
N ASP A 438 -0.35 11.99 -10.66
CA ASP A 438 -1.32 11.46 -11.62
C ASP A 438 -2.54 12.35 -11.85
N GLY A 439 -2.77 13.33 -10.97
CA GLY A 439 -3.89 14.28 -11.01
C GLY A 439 -5.05 13.90 -10.07
N VAL A 440 -6.03 14.80 -9.99
CA VAL A 440 -7.17 14.72 -9.08
C VAL A 440 -8.51 14.74 -9.82
N LEU A 441 -9.52 14.13 -9.18
CA LEU A 441 -10.90 14.08 -9.65
C LEU A 441 -11.89 14.51 -8.56
N PRO A 442 -13.12 14.93 -8.94
CA PRO A 442 -14.19 15.19 -7.97
C PRO A 442 -14.62 13.93 -7.22
N THR A 443 -14.72 14.02 -5.90
CA THR A 443 -15.10 12.89 -5.02
C THR A 443 -16.62 12.68 -4.90
N TYR A 444 -17.05 11.82 -3.97
CA TYR A 444 -18.45 11.41 -3.71
C TYR A 444 -19.12 10.68 -4.88
N GLY A 445 -18.32 10.07 -5.78
CA GLY A 445 -18.85 9.39 -6.97
C GLY A 445 -19.35 10.33 -8.07
N VAL A 446 -19.13 11.65 -7.94
CA VAL A 446 -19.50 12.64 -8.97
C VAL A 446 -18.75 12.35 -10.27
N SER A 447 -17.46 12.01 -10.19
CA SER A 447 -16.62 11.63 -11.32
C SER A 447 -17.23 10.46 -12.10
N LEU A 448 -17.62 9.40 -11.40
CA LEU A 448 -18.21 8.19 -11.97
C LEU A 448 -19.58 8.44 -12.60
N VAL A 449 -20.46 9.19 -11.92
CA VAL A 449 -21.78 9.55 -12.46
C VAL A 449 -21.64 10.35 -13.75
N LYS A 450 -20.65 11.25 -13.85
CA LYS A 450 -20.40 12.02 -15.08
C LYS A 450 -19.82 11.19 -16.21
N ALA A 451 -19.02 10.18 -15.88
CA ALA A 451 -18.49 9.24 -16.86
C ALA A 451 -19.59 8.39 -17.54
N LEU A 452 -20.81 8.35 -16.99
CA LEU A 452 -21.97 7.74 -17.65
C LEU A 452 -22.34 8.39 -18.99
N SER A 453 -21.98 9.65 -19.20
CA SER A 453 -22.23 10.37 -20.46
C SER A 453 -21.58 9.67 -21.68
N CYS A 454 -20.46 8.97 -21.46
CA CYS A 454 -19.66 8.29 -22.48
C CYS A 454 -20.13 6.87 -22.83
N ILE A 455 -21.14 6.35 -22.13
CA ILE A 455 -21.69 5.03 -22.38
C ILE A 455 -22.62 5.07 -23.60
N ASN A 456 -22.70 4.00 -24.38
CA ASN A 456 -23.67 3.92 -25.49
C ASN A 456 -25.11 3.92 -24.95
N ASN A 457 -26.03 4.62 -25.62
CA ASN A 457 -27.44 4.73 -25.20
C ASN A 457 -28.14 3.38 -24.94
N VAL A 458 -27.73 2.32 -25.64
CA VAL A 458 -28.27 0.95 -25.47
C VAL A 458 -27.95 0.36 -24.09
N ASN A 459 -26.74 0.61 -23.57
CA ASN A 459 -26.28 0.03 -22.30
C ASN A 459 -26.56 0.95 -21.11
N LYS A 460 -26.76 2.26 -21.34
CA LYS A 460 -27.03 3.27 -20.31
C LYS A 460 -28.06 2.86 -19.25
N PRO A 461 -29.27 2.35 -19.56
CA PRO A 461 -30.28 2.08 -18.53
C PRO A 461 -29.86 0.99 -17.54
N LEU A 462 -28.98 0.08 -17.94
CA LEU A 462 -28.49 -1.00 -17.08
C LEU A 462 -27.50 -0.51 -16.02
N PHE A 463 -26.64 0.45 -16.39
CA PHE A 463 -25.51 0.89 -15.57
C PHE A 463 -25.79 2.16 -14.76
N ILE A 464 -26.67 3.05 -15.23
CA ILE A 464 -27.08 4.27 -14.50
C ILE A 464 -27.42 4.00 -13.03
N PRO A 465 -28.30 3.03 -12.67
CA PRO A 465 -28.72 2.87 -11.27
C PRO A 465 -27.56 2.52 -10.33
N ILE A 466 -26.55 1.79 -10.81
CA ILE A 466 -25.40 1.35 -10.01
C ILE A 466 -24.54 2.54 -9.61
N PHE A 467 -24.16 3.34 -10.60
CA PHE A 467 -23.29 4.49 -10.37
C PHE A 467 -24.04 5.63 -9.69
N ALA A 468 -25.34 5.77 -9.93
CA ALA A 468 -26.20 6.69 -9.20
C ALA A 468 -26.27 6.31 -7.70
N GLU A 469 -26.50 5.03 -7.37
CA GLU A 469 -26.59 4.56 -5.99
C GLU A 469 -25.30 4.83 -5.18
N LEU A 470 -24.12 4.76 -5.82
CA LEU A 470 -22.85 5.13 -5.18
C LEU A 470 -22.83 6.59 -4.71
N MET A 471 -23.28 7.50 -5.57
CA MET A 471 -23.35 8.92 -5.25
C MET A 471 -24.46 9.21 -4.23
N GLU A 472 -25.61 8.54 -4.35
CA GLU A 472 -26.72 8.66 -3.39
C GLU A 472 -26.29 8.26 -1.98
N ASN A 473 -25.65 7.10 -1.83
CA ASN A 473 -25.15 6.60 -0.54
C ASN A 473 -24.09 7.55 0.05
N SER A 474 -23.23 8.11 -0.81
CA SER A 474 -22.22 9.09 -0.41
C SER A 474 -22.86 10.36 0.16
N ILE A 475 -23.80 10.97 -0.58
CA ILE A 475 -24.50 12.19 -0.16
C ILE A 475 -25.32 11.95 1.10
N LYS A 476 -26.04 10.84 1.17
CA LYS A 476 -26.84 10.44 2.33
C LYS A 476 -25.98 10.36 3.59
N ASN A 477 -24.81 9.72 3.50
CA ASN A 477 -23.94 9.52 4.67
C ASN A 477 -23.20 10.78 5.09
N VAL A 478 -22.84 11.67 4.16
CA VAL A 478 -22.17 12.94 4.46
C VAL A 478 -23.16 13.95 5.06
N TYR A 479 -24.25 14.21 4.34
CA TYR A 479 -25.17 15.28 4.67
C TYR A 479 -26.38 14.84 5.51
N LYS A 480 -26.50 13.52 5.79
CA LYS A 480 -27.58 12.93 6.62
C LYS A 480 -28.99 13.25 6.11
N ILE A 481 -29.19 13.15 4.80
CA ILE A 481 -30.45 13.51 4.13
C ILE A 481 -31.19 12.24 3.68
N ASP A 482 -32.48 12.37 3.40
CA ASP A 482 -33.32 11.29 2.90
C ASP A 482 -32.91 10.82 1.49
N LYS A 483 -33.32 9.60 1.14
CA LYS A 483 -32.95 9.00 -0.16
C LYS A 483 -33.50 9.79 -1.35
N PHE A 484 -34.71 10.36 -1.25
CA PHE A 484 -35.35 11.04 -2.38
C PHE A 484 -34.63 12.33 -2.75
N THR A 485 -34.25 13.13 -1.76
CA THR A 485 -33.46 14.35 -2.01
C THR A 485 -32.06 14.03 -2.52
N ALA A 486 -31.43 12.95 -2.04
CA ALA A 486 -30.16 12.46 -2.58
C ALA A 486 -30.30 12.07 -4.06
N SER A 487 -31.31 11.27 -4.42
CA SER A 487 -31.60 10.89 -5.82
C SER A 487 -31.86 12.11 -6.71
N ALA A 488 -32.60 13.11 -6.22
CA ALA A 488 -32.85 14.34 -6.95
C ALA A 488 -31.55 15.14 -7.25
N ARG A 489 -30.59 15.13 -6.32
CA ARG A 489 -29.26 15.75 -6.50
C ARG A 489 -28.41 15.00 -7.51
N VAL A 490 -28.45 13.66 -7.48
CA VAL A 490 -27.76 12.82 -8.45
C VAL A 490 -28.33 13.04 -9.85
N ALA A 491 -29.65 13.04 -10.01
CA ALA A 491 -30.31 13.30 -11.28
C ALA A 491 -29.93 14.67 -11.87
N LYS A 492 -29.93 15.74 -11.06
CA LYS A 492 -29.46 17.07 -11.50
C LYS A 492 -27.98 17.09 -11.87
N THR A 493 -27.14 16.35 -11.15
CA THR A 493 -25.71 16.25 -11.46
C THR A 493 -25.47 15.46 -12.74
N LEU A 494 -26.28 14.44 -13.02
CA LEU A 494 -26.26 13.70 -14.29
C LEU A 494 -26.63 14.59 -15.47
N LEU A 495 -27.68 15.41 -15.33
CA LEU A 495 -28.13 16.35 -16.38
C LEU A 495 -27.05 17.39 -16.76
N LEU A 496 -26.18 17.79 -15.83
CA LEU A 496 -25.03 18.64 -16.14
C LEU A 496 -24.03 17.96 -17.09
N GLY A 497 -23.94 16.63 -17.05
CA GLY A 497 -23.07 15.83 -17.90
C GLY A 497 -23.56 15.65 -19.35
N ASP A 498 -24.86 15.86 -19.60
CA ASP A 498 -25.46 15.70 -20.94
C ASP A 498 -25.33 16.97 -21.81
N SER A 499 -24.92 18.10 -21.24
CA SER A 499 -24.52 19.27 -22.03
C SER A 499 -23.16 19.01 -22.70
N THR A 500 -23.23 18.45 -23.90
CA THR A 500 -22.18 18.41 -24.94
C THR A 500 -21.00 19.36 -24.68
N ALA A 501 -19.83 18.79 -24.43
CA ALA A 501 -18.54 19.25 -24.95
C ALA A 501 -18.49 20.70 -25.49
N MET A 502 -18.53 21.71 -24.62
CA MET A 502 -17.95 23.01 -24.97
C MET A 502 -16.46 22.92 -24.67
N LYS A 503 -15.71 22.46 -25.68
CA LYS A 503 -14.24 22.39 -25.70
C LYS A 503 -13.54 23.77 -25.60
N ASN A 504 -14.29 24.88 -25.54
CA ASN A 504 -13.75 26.24 -25.68
C ASN A 504 -14.24 27.24 -24.62
N SER A 505 -14.36 26.83 -23.35
CA SER A 505 -14.47 27.80 -22.26
C SER A 505 -13.84 27.23 -20.99
N GLU A 506 -13.08 28.05 -20.28
CA GLU A 506 -12.26 27.77 -19.09
C GLU A 506 -13.01 27.24 -17.86
N THR A 507 -14.23 26.72 -18.02
CA THR A 507 -15.03 26.08 -16.96
C THR A 507 -15.63 24.78 -17.48
N SER A 508 -14.86 23.69 -17.44
CA SER A 508 -15.40 22.36 -17.69
C SER A 508 -16.45 22.04 -16.60
N ASN A 509 -17.70 21.78 -17.00
CA ASN A 509 -18.78 21.39 -16.09
C ASN A 509 -18.48 20.08 -15.32
N PHE A 510 -17.40 19.38 -15.68
CA PHE A 510 -16.91 18.19 -15.00
C PHE A 510 -16.58 18.42 -13.52
N GLY A 511 -16.14 19.62 -13.14
CA GLY A 511 -15.89 19.97 -11.75
C GLY A 511 -17.13 20.25 -10.90
N THR A 512 -18.32 20.41 -11.50
CA THR A 512 -19.44 21.02 -10.78
C THR A 512 -20.54 20.03 -10.38
N ALA A 513 -20.98 20.05 -9.12
CA ALA A 513 -22.01 19.13 -8.62
C ALA A 513 -23.07 19.85 -7.77
N TYR A 514 -24.21 19.19 -7.60
CA TYR A 514 -25.26 19.62 -6.68
C TYR A 514 -25.17 18.83 -5.38
N LEU A 515 -24.48 19.39 -4.37
CA LEU A 515 -24.30 18.71 -3.07
C LEU A 515 -25.01 19.37 -1.90
N ASN A 516 -25.23 20.69 -1.92
CA ASN A 516 -25.80 21.43 -0.79
C ASN A 516 -27.34 21.45 -0.78
N ASP A 517 -27.91 21.71 0.40
CA ASP A 517 -29.36 21.79 0.64
C ASP A 517 -30.06 22.90 -0.12
N THR A 518 -29.31 23.92 -0.55
CA THR A 518 -29.81 25.01 -1.37
C THR A 518 -29.90 24.67 -2.86
N PHE A 519 -29.58 23.44 -3.27
CA PHE A 519 -29.52 23.02 -4.68
C PHE A 519 -28.69 23.97 -5.56
N LYS A 520 -27.67 24.61 -4.99
CA LYS A 520 -26.73 25.45 -5.73
C LYS A 520 -25.66 24.59 -6.41
N LYS A 521 -25.23 25.04 -7.59
CA LYS A 521 -24.10 24.46 -8.32
C LYS A 521 -22.82 24.78 -7.53
N ILE A 522 -22.06 23.75 -7.19
CA ILE A 522 -20.81 23.88 -6.43
C ILE A 522 -19.67 23.38 -7.30
N ASN A 523 -18.59 24.16 -7.37
CA ASN A 523 -17.36 23.69 -7.99
C ASN A 523 -16.54 22.88 -6.97
N MET A 524 -16.40 21.57 -7.24
CA MET A 524 -15.74 20.61 -6.36
C MET A 524 -14.26 20.92 -6.18
N PHE A 525 -13.61 21.50 -7.20
CA PHE A 525 -12.22 21.92 -7.14
C PHE A 525 -12.04 23.14 -6.22
N GLU A 526 -12.97 24.09 -6.28
CA GLU A 526 -12.94 25.27 -5.43
C GLU A 526 -13.25 24.95 -3.97
N VAL A 527 -14.07 23.94 -3.69
CA VAL A 527 -14.40 23.51 -2.33
C VAL A 527 -13.35 22.54 -1.77
N GLY A 528 -12.51 21.94 -2.62
CA GLY A 528 -11.52 20.96 -2.20
C GLY A 528 -12.13 19.58 -1.91
N LEU A 529 -13.17 19.18 -2.64
CA LEU A 529 -13.76 17.85 -2.53
C LEU A 529 -13.22 16.94 -3.63
N LEU A 530 -12.02 16.43 -3.40
CA LEU A 530 -11.20 15.77 -4.41
C LEU A 530 -10.71 14.41 -3.97
N GLU A 531 -10.40 13.55 -4.95
CA GLU A 531 -9.80 12.24 -4.76
C GLU A 531 -8.74 11.95 -5.83
N PRO A 532 -7.68 11.19 -5.52
CA PRO A 532 -6.62 10.91 -6.49
C PRO A 532 -7.10 10.00 -7.64
N TRP A 533 -6.76 10.35 -8.88
CA TRP A 533 -7.14 9.59 -10.07
C TRP A 533 -6.66 8.13 -10.01
N LYS A 534 -5.39 7.93 -9.64
CA LYS A 534 -4.75 6.61 -9.57
C LYS A 534 -5.55 5.60 -8.75
N LYS A 535 -6.14 6.05 -7.64
CA LYS A 535 -6.93 5.22 -6.73
C LYS A 535 -8.21 4.73 -7.39
N ILE A 536 -8.90 5.59 -8.14
CA ILE A 536 -10.10 5.19 -8.89
C ILE A 536 -9.72 4.24 -10.03
N ASP A 537 -8.69 4.57 -10.81
CA ASP A 537 -8.28 3.77 -11.96
C ASP A 537 -7.86 2.35 -11.56
N ASN A 538 -7.03 2.23 -10.51
CA ASN A 538 -6.66 0.93 -9.93
C ASN A 538 -7.89 0.16 -9.43
N THR A 539 -8.85 0.86 -8.83
CA THR A 539 -10.10 0.25 -8.37
C THR A 539 -10.92 -0.32 -9.54
N LEU A 540 -11.10 0.44 -10.62
CA LEU A 540 -11.81 -0.02 -11.83
C LEU A 540 -11.11 -1.22 -12.49
N LYS A 541 -9.78 -1.19 -12.58
CA LYS A 541 -8.96 -2.30 -13.10
C LYS A 541 -9.04 -3.56 -12.23
N ALA A 542 -9.04 -3.41 -10.92
CA ALA A 542 -9.20 -4.51 -9.98
C ALA A 542 -10.59 -5.16 -10.11
N ILE A 543 -11.64 -4.35 -10.21
CA ILE A 543 -13.02 -4.84 -10.42
C ILE A 543 -13.14 -5.58 -11.75
N LEU A 544 -12.59 -5.04 -12.83
CA LEU A 544 -12.60 -5.71 -14.14
C LEU A 544 -11.93 -7.09 -14.07
N SER A 545 -10.77 -7.16 -13.40
CA SER A 545 -10.04 -8.42 -13.20
C SER A 545 -10.86 -9.42 -12.38
N PHE A 546 -11.51 -8.97 -11.31
CA PHE A 546 -12.38 -9.80 -10.49
C PHE A 546 -13.59 -10.33 -11.26
N ILE A 547 -14.27 -9.49 -12.04
CA ILE A 547 -15.43 -9.88 -12.85
C ILE A 547 -15.04 -10.89 -13.92
N LYS A 548 -13.96 -10.63 -14.68
CA LYS A 548 -13.47 -11.58 -15.68
C LYS A 548 -13.22 -12.95 -15.08
N MET A 549 -12.57 -13.00 -13.92
CA MET A 549 -12.28 -14.26 -13.26
C MET A 549 -13.55 -14.92 -12.66
N ALA A 550 -14.43 -14.16 -12.02
CA ALA A 550 -15.67 -14.69 -11.43
C ALA A 550 -16.65 -15.24 -12.48
N THR A 551 -16.62 -14.69 -13.70
CA THR A 551 -17.49 -15.10 -14.82
C THR A 551 -16.92 -16.25 -15.64
N THR A 552 -15.58 -16.35 -15.76
CA THR A 552 -14.91 -17.41 -16.52
C THR A 552 -14.71 -18.71 -15.73
N CYS A 553 -14.73 -18.64 -14.39
CA CYS A 553 -14.55 -19.81 -13.54
C CYS A 553 -15.82 -20.68 -13.42
N ASP A 554 -15.77 -21.89 -13.98
CA ASP A 554 -16.88 -22.86 -13.93
C ASP A 554 -16.81 -23.84 -12.75
N TYR A 555 -15.61 -24.08 -12.21
CA TYR A 555 -15.36 -25.13 -11.21
C TYR A 555 -14.56 -24.59 -10.03
N PHE A 556 -15.02 -24.88 -8.82
CA PHE A 556 -14.34 -24.54 -7.58
C PHE A 556 -14.04 -25.79 -6.76
N VAL A 557 -12.78 -25.98 -6.39
CA VAL A 557 -12.33 -27.10 -5.57
C VAL A 557 -12.08 -26.59 -4.15
N THR A 558 -12.82 -27.14 -3.18
CA THR A 558 -12.76 -26.64 -1.80
C THR A 558 -12.27 -27.71 -0.84
N LYS A 559 -11.58 -27.29 0.23
CA LYS A 559 -11.12 -28.20 1.29
C LYS A 559 -12.29 -28.61 2.19
N VAL A 560 -12.19 -29.80 2.77
CA VAL A 560 -13.09 -30.27 3.83
C VAL A 560 -12.26 -30.53 5.08
N TYR A 561 -12.69 -29.95 6.20
CA TYR A 561 -12.11 -30.25 7.50
C TYR A 561 -12.78 -31.50 8.06
N LYS A 562 -12.03 -32.58 8.21
CA LYS A 562 -12.48 -33.81 8.89
C LYS A 562 -11.76 -33.94 10.23
N ASP A 563 -12.41 -34.57 11.20
CA ASP A 563 -11.72 -34.97 12.43
C ASP A 563 -10.60 -35.97 12.13
N ARG A 564 -9.56 -35.97 12.97
CA ARG A 564 -8.58 -37.05 12.94
C ARG A 564 -9.34 -38.35 13.17
N VAL A 565 -9.42 -39.18 12.14
CA VAL A 565 -9.66 -40.62 12.33
C VAL A 565 -8.56 -41.07 13.27
N LYS A 566 -8.95 -41.51 14.47
CA LYS A 566 -8.02 -42.10 15.44
C LYS A 566 -7.38 -43.34 14.84
#